data_AF-A0A5E7VT79-F1
#
_entry.id   AF-A0A5E7VT79-F1
#
_cell.length_a   1.000
_cell.length_b   1.000
_cell.length_c   1.000
_cell.angle_alpha   90.00
_cell.angle_beta   90.00
_cell.angle_gamma   90.00
#
_symmetry.space_group_name_H-M   'P 1'
#
loop_
_entity.id
_entity.type
_entity.pdbx_description
1 polymer ?
#
loop_
_entity_poly.entity_id
_entity_poly.type
_entity_poly.pdbx_seq_one_letter_code
_entity_poly.pdbx_strand_id
1 'polypeptide(L)'
;MIERNIVKPRGNQAKTQSVIHMNDMKKIDEIIVQQYCIRRLRLESPTEFTKLMSCRKELDDILKGAGFTISTNPIQASRVSALMGCLRFVELKKNRKVLCQGERDIKSQALFDELTDNSSFDIAKHLLSSEVIDRLLSVLLKWEPFVTEFEKKYNYLKYYSLFGVTNYAPGDVIFKRFLQAYHGLDDVYFDAQKFRKEALWLHSKKSYCDEHLAPLVSTAANEVTHFSSNIRILGGGQHKIVVEGSELKNHLVLAIPTNQTPDNIDESLRKLRIALMNEFVEQGGYYRFSSQAFTGSRFMSDFAYKPCVVGQWNRVKNKIVGLWAWDLARDNTVSDTVRIVKERMGEVAKDAGLKATGYSEKSIQAYYESAVGQIGTGKRMGDNVLKIRDIDRQVTKSEIVLGLVEREIPL
;
A
#
# COMPACT_ATOMS: atom_id res chain seq x y z
N MET A 1 -46.84 -29.17 -17.43
CA MET A 1 -46.23 -27.89 -17.84
C MET A 1 -45.98 -27.08 -16.59
N ILE A 2 -44.73 -26.99 -16.13
CA ILE A 2 -44.32 -26.12 -15.03
C ILE A 2 -43.29 -25.16 -15.61
N GLU A 3 -43.68 -23.90 -15.78
CA GLU A 3 -42.77 -22.83 -16.19
C GLU A 3 -41.80 -22.55 -15.04
N ARG A 4 -40.52 -22.90 -15.24
CA ARG A 4 -39.43 -22.39 -14.42
C ARG A 4 -39.16 -20.95 -14.82
N ASN A 5 -39.66 -20.01 -14.01
CA ASN A 5 -39.25 -18.62 -14.06
C ASN A 5 -37.76 -18.50 -13.73
N ILE A 6 -36.93 -18.40 -14.77
CA ILE A 6 -35.52 -18.04 -14.65
C ILE A 6 -35.46 -16.54 -14.33
N VAL A 7 -35.29 -16.21 -13.05
CA VAL A 7 -34.92 -14.87 -12.60
C VAL A 7 -33.55 -14.54 -13.20
N LYS A 8 -33.50 -13.64 -14.20
CA LYS A 8 -32.24 -13.20 -14.81
C LYS A 8 -31.47 -12.28 -13.85
N PRO A 9 -30.22 -12.60 -13.45
CA PRO A 9 -29.43 -11.81 -12.51
C PRO A 9 -28.68 -10.66 -13.21
N ARG A 10 -29.36 -9.91 -14.10
CA ARG A 10 -28.71 -8.87 -14.93
C ARG A 10 -28.38 -7.58 -14.16
N GLY A 11 -29.03 -7.32 -13.02
CA GLY A 11 -28.81 -6.09 -12.23
C GLY A 11 -27.56 -6.11 -11.33
N ASN A 12 -27.10 -7.29 -10.90
CA ASN A 12 -26.00 -7.41 -9.94
C ASN A 12 -24.62 -7.39 -10.63
N GLN A 13 -24.47 -8.01 -11.80
CA GLN A 13 -23.16 -8.13 -12.47
C GLN A 13 -22.54 -6.78 -12.87
N ALA A 14 -23.34 -5.83 -13.38
CA ALA A 14 -22.85 -4.50 -13.77
C ALA A 14 -22.40 -3.66 -12.57
N LYS A 15 -23.11 -3.75 -11.44
CA LYS A 15 -22.71 -3.11 -10.18
C LYS A 15 -21.44 -3.75 -9.60
N THR A 16 -21.30 -5.07 -9.69
CA THR A 16 -20.10 -5.81 -9.26
C THR A 16 -18.85 -5.41 -10.05
N GLN A 17 -18.95 -5.31 -11.39
CA GLN A 17 -17.82 -4.86 -12.22
C GLN A 17 -17.40 -3.42 -11.90
N SER A 18 -18.36 -2.53 -11.65
CA SER A 18 -18.08 -1.14 -11.26
C SER A 18 -17.30 -1.04 -9.94
N VAL A 19 -17.68 -1.81 -8.93
CA VAL A 19 -16.99 -1.84 -7.63
C VAL A 19 -15.59 -2.40 -7.75
N ILE A 20 -15.42 -3.50 -8.48
CA ILE A 20 -14.11 -4.09 -8.77
C ILE A 20 -13.20 -3.08 -9.46
N HIS A 21 -13.68 -2.43 -10.52
CA HIS A 21 -12.91 -1.42 -11.24
C HIS A 21 -12.55 -0.23 -10.34
N MET A 22 -13.48 0.22 -9.48
CA MET A 22 -13.20 1.29 -8.53
C MET A 22 -12.09 0.89 -7.53
N ASN A 23 -12.12 -0.34 -7.01
CA ASN A 23 -11.11 -0.84 -6.07
C ASN A 23 -9.73 -0.97 -6.74
N ASP A 24 -9.66 -1.47 -7.97
CA ASP A 24 -8.41 -1.54 -8.72
C ASP A 24 -7.86 -0.14 -9.01
N MET A 25 -8.70 0.79 -9.48
CA MET A 25 -8.29 2.18 -9.72
C MET A 25 -7.78 2.84 -8.43
N LYS A 26 -8.44 2.59 -7.31
CA LYS A 26 -7.99 3.04 -5.98
C LYS A 26 -6.61 2.48 -5.66
N LYS A 27 -6.42 1.17 -5.80
CA LYS A 27 -5.13 0.52 -5.51
C LYS A 27 -4.01 1.04 -6.40
N ILE A 28 -4.25 1.24 -7.70
CA ILE A 28 -3.26 1.82 -8.61
C ILE A 28 -2.89 3.24 -8.17
N ASP A 29 -3.88 4.07 -7.87
CA ASP A 29 -3.63 5.45 -7.45
C ASP A 29 -2.86 5.51 -6.12
N GLU A 30 -3.20 4.64 -5.16
CA GLU A 30 -2.46 4.49 -3.90
C GLU A 30 -1.01 4.08 -4.11
N ILE A 31 -0.75 3.11 -5.01
CA ILE A 31 0.63 2.70 -5.37
C ILE A 31 1.38 3.87 -6.01
N ILE A 32 0.77 4.57 -6.98
CA ILE A 32 1.43 5.69 -7.66
C ILE A 32 1.72 6.84 -6.69
N VAL A 33 0.77 7.18 -5.80
CA VAL A 33 0.95 8.18 -4.75
C VAL A 33 2.09 7.79 -3.82
N GLN A 34 2.11 6.56 -3.32
CA GLN A 34 3.21 6.05 -2.47
C GLN A 34 4.56 6.14 -3.21
N GLN A 35 4.62 5.73 -4.48
CA GLN A 35 5.83 5.78 -5.28
C GLN A 35 6.35 7.21 -5.49
N TYR A 36 5.46 8.22 -5.55
CA TYR A 36 5.85 9.62 -5.54
C TYR A 36 6.38 10.08 -4.19
N CYS A 37 5.71 9.72 -3.08
CA CYS A 37 6.16 10.05 -1.72
C CYS A 37 7.55 9.45 -1.42
N ILE A 38 7.81 8.19 -1.79
CA ILE A 38 9.11 7.54 -1.61
C ILE A 38 10.20 8.26 -2.43
N ARG A 39 9.90 8.62 -3.69
CA ARG A 39 10.84 9.37 -4.53
C ARG A 39 11.11 10.78 -4.01
N ARG A 40 10.12 11.42 -3.38
CA ARG A 40 10.29 12.69 -2.67
C ARG A 40 11.22 12.53 -1.48
N LEU A 41 11.03 11.50 -0.64
CA LEU A 41 11.96 11.19 0.45
C LEU A 41 13.38 10.96 -0.08
N ARG A 42 13.54 10.20 -1.17
CA ARG A 42 14.84 9.98 -1.83
C ARG A 42 15.45 11.27 -2.40
N LEU A 43 14.64 12.25 -2.79
CA LEU A 43 15.08 13.55 -3.29
C LEU A 43 15.50 14.50 -2.16
N GLU A 44 14.68 14.60 -1.12
CA GLU A 44 14.84 15.55 -0.01
C GLU A 44 15.81 15.06 1.07
N SER A 45 15.93 13.75 1.24
CA SER A 45 16.70 13.13 2.33
C SER A 45 17.34 11.81 1.84
N PRO A 46 18.28 11.90 0.87
CA PRO A 46 18.88 10.73 0.23
C PRO A 46 19.65 9.82 1.23
N THR A 47 20.26 10.40 2.25
CA THR A 47 21.00 9.65 3.28
C THR A 47 20.05 8.80 4.13
N GLU A 48 18.94 9.39 4.58
CA GLU A 48 17.91 8.73 5.37
C GLU A 48 17.20 7.65 4.53
N PHE A 49 16.88 7.95 3.28
CA PHE A 49 16.36 6.95 2.35
C PHE A 49 17.31 5.76 2.20
N THR A 50 18.61 6.02 2.00
CA THR A 50 19.61 4.95 1.87
C THR A 50 19.70 4.09 3.13
N LYS A 51 19.68 4.70 4.31
CA LYS A 51 19.67 3.99 5.60
C LYS A 51 18.43 3.10 5.77
N LEU A 52 17.25 3.62 5.44
CA LEU A 52 16.01 2.85 5.45
C LEU A 52 16.08 1.64 4.51
N MET A 53 16.59 1.84 3.29
CA MET A 53 16.77 0.74 2.33
C MET A 53 17.81 -0.29 2.80
N SER A 54 18.87 0.13 3.49
CA SER A 54 19.85 -0.78 4.10
C SER A 54 19.24 -1.61 5.23
N CYS A 55 18.45 -1.00 6.11
CA CYS A 55 17.70 -1.72 7.15
C CYS A 55 16.80 -2.80 6.55
N ARG A 56 15.98 -2.42 5.56
CA ARG A 56 15.12 -3.35 4.83
C ARG A 56 15.92 -4.50 4.21
N LYS A 57 17.02 -4.19 3.53
CA LYS A 57 17.85 -5.18 2.83
C LYS A 57 18.47 -6.19 3.80
N GLU A 58 19.03 -5.73 4.92
CA GLU A 58 19.62 -6.62 5.93
C GLU A 58 18.59 -7.62 6.48
N LEU A 59 17.35 -7.18 6.71
CA LEU A 59 16.24 -8.05 7.14
C LEU A 59 15.80 -9.02 6.02
N ASP A 60 15.63 -8.52 4.78
CA ASP A 60 15.22 -9.34 3.64
C ASP A 60 16.26 -10.43 3.32
N ASP A 61 17.56 -10.13 3.43
CA ASP A 61 18.66 -11.07 3.22
C ASP A 61 18.64 -12.19 4.28
N ILE A 62 18.35 -11.88 5.55
CA ILE A 62 18.20 -12.90 6.61
C ILE A 62 17.00 -13.80 6.31
N LEU A 63 15.84 -13.22 6.01
CA LEU A 63 14.61 -13.98 5.72
C LEU A 63 14.78 -14.87 4.48
N LYS A 64 15.42 -14.35 3.43
CA LYS A 64 15.78 -15.12 2.23
C LYS A 64 16.70 -16.29 2.57
N GLY A 65 17.73 -16.05 3.39
CA GLY A 65 18.64 -17.09 3.88
C GLY A 65 17.95 -18.16 4.74
N ALA A 66 16.90 -17.78 5.48
CA ALA A 66 16.08 -18.69 6.28
C ALA A 66 15.05 -19.48 5.45
N GLY A 67 14.95 -19.25 4.14
CA GLY A 67 14.05 -20.00 3.24
C GLY A 67 12.68 -19.37 3.04
N PHE A 68 12.45 -18.12 3.51
CA PHE A 68 11.24 -17.37 3.14
C PHE A 68 11.29 -17.00 1.65
N THR A 69 10.16 -17.12 0.96
CA THR A 69 10.09 -16.95 -0.49
C THR A 69 9.10 -15.86 -0.90
N ILE A 70 9.30 -15.30 -2.10
CA ILE A 70 8.30 -14.50 -2.78
C ILE A 70 7.59 -15.44 -3.76
N SER A 71 6.40 -15.90 -3.37
CA SER A 71 5.67 -16.93 -4.08
C SER A 71 4.17 -16.78 -3.84
N THR A 72 3.41 -17.29 -4.80
CA THR A 72 1.94 -17.38 -4.73
C THR A 72 1.49 -18.68 -4.06
N ASN A 73 2.41 -19.56 -3.66
CA ASN A 73 2.09 -20.83 -3.04
C ASN A 73 1.72 -20.64 -1.56
N PRO A 74 0.49 -21.00 -1.14
CA PRO A 74 0.05 -20.81 0.25
C PRO A 74 0.79 -21.69 1.27
N ILE A 75 1.50 -22.73 0.81
CA ILE A 75 2.29 -23.64 1.65
C ILE A 75 3.71 -23.09 1.87
N GLN A 76 4.08 -21.98 1.24
CA GLN A 76 5.40 -21.36 1.44
C GLN A 76 5.30 -20.16 2.38
N ALA A 77 6.28 -20.01 3.26
CA ALA A 77 6.34 -18.84 4.15
C ALA A 77 6.65 -17.58 3.34
N SER A 78 5.76 -16.59 3.44
CA SER A 78 5.83 -15.33 2.69
C SER A 78 6.96 -14.44 3.21
N ARG A 79 7.96 -14.19 2.36
CA ARG A 79 9.04 -13.24 2.65
C ARG A 79 8.52 -11.81 2.80
N VAL A 80 7.53 -11.43 2.00
CA VAL A 80 6.89 -10.11 2.06
C VAL A 80 6.24 -9.88 3.42
N SER A 81 5.45 -10.85 3.90
CA SER A 81 4.73 -10.74 5.18
C SER A 81 5.70 -10.76 6.37
N ALA A 82 6.73 -11.60 6.33
CA ALA A 82 7.75 -11.64 7.37
C ALA A 82 8.56 -10.33 7.44
N LEU A 83 8.96 -9.78 6.29
CA LEU A 83 9.67 -8.50 6.22
C LEU A 83 8.82 -7.35 6.75
N MET A 84 7.53 -7.34 6.41
CA MET A 84 6.56 -6.41 6.98
C MET A 84 6.46 -6.55 8.50
N GLY A 85 6.39 -7.77 9.03
CA GLY A 85 6.40 -8.04 10.47
C GLY A 85 7.65 -7.49 11.17
N CYS A 86 8.84 -7.72 10.60
CA CYS A 86 10.09 -7.20 11.17
C CYS A 86 10.12 -5.67 11.23
N LEU A 87 9.76 -4.99 10.14
CA LEU A 87 9.73 -3.52 10.12
C LEU A 87 8.65 -2.96 11.03
N ARG A 88 7.48 -3.59 11.08
CA ARG A 88 6.40 -3.24 12.03
C ARG A 88 6.84 -3.41 13.48
N PHE A 89 7.66 -4.42 13.78
CA PHE A 89 8.18 -4.65 15.12
C PHE A 89 8.98 -3.44 15.65
N VAL A 90 9.95 -2.92 14.88
CA VAL A 90 10.75 -1.75 15.30
C VAL A 90 9.99 -0.43 15.17
N GLU A 91 8.96 -0.39 14.33
CA GLU A 91 8.07 0.74 14.19
C GLU A 91 7.20 0.96 15.46
N LEU A 92 6.81 -0.09 16.17
CA LEU A 92 5.95 0.00 17.36
C LEU A 92 6.72 0.41 18.63
N LYS A 93 6.33 1.55 19.24
CA LYS A 93 6.92 2.06 20.50
C LYS A 93 6.98 1.03 21.64
N LYS A 94 5.93 0.20 21.79
CA LYS A 94 5.90 -0.87 22.81
C LYS A 94 6.98 -1.93 22.56
N ASN A 95 7.18 -2.31 21.29
CA ASN A 95 8.13 -3.33 20.89
C ASN A 95 9.56 -2.79 20.92
N ARG A 96 9.78 -1.50 20.61
CA ARG A 96 11.08 -0.84 20.81
C ARG A 96 11.53 -0.88 22.28
N LYS A 97 10.62 -0.66 23.23
CA LYS A 97 10.94 -0.82 24.66
C LYS A 97 11.38 -2.25 24.97
N VAL A 98 10.64 -3.25 24.49
CA VAL A 98 11.01 -4.67 24.64
C VAL A 98 12.37 -4.96 23.99
N LEU A 99 12.61 -4.45 22.78
CA LEU A 99 13.85 -4.63 22.02
C LEU A 99 15.07 -4.06 22.77
N CYS A 100 14.93 -2.90 23.40
CA CYS A 100 16.02 -2.23 24.11
C CYS A 100 16.21 -2.73 25.55
N GLN A 101 15.14 -3.07 26.26
CA GLN A 101 15.16 -3.31 27.71
C GLN A 101 14.76 -4.73 28.13
N GLY A 102 14.15 -5.51 27.24
CA GLY A 102 13.71 -6.87 27.55
C GLY A 102 14.86 -7.84 27.76
N GLU A 103 14.54 -8.97 28.39
CA GLU A 103 15.40 -10.16 28.35
C GLU A 103 15.32 -10.82 26.97
N ARG A 104 16.32 -11.64 26.63
CA ARG A 104 16.42 -12.28 25.30
C ARG A 104 15.15 -13.07 24.95
N ASP A 105 14.62 -13.84 25.89
CA ASP A 105 13.47 -14.72 25.64
C ASP A 105 12.21 -13.91 25.37
N ILE A 106 12.01 -12.80 26.08
CA ILE A 106 10.89 -11.88 25.86
C ILE A 106 10.99 -11.21 24.49
N LYS A 107 12.20 -10.77 24.08
CA LYS A 107 12.43 -10.19 22.74
C LYS A 107 12.13 -11.21 21.64
N SER A 108 12.63 -12.42 21.83
CA SER A 108 12.50 -13.52 20.86
C SER A 108 11.04 -13.91 20.68
N GLN A 109 10.32 -14.08 21.79
CA GLN A 109 8.89 -14.39 21.75
C GLN A 109 8.08 -13.25 21.13
N ALA A 110 8.34 -12.00 21.51
CA ALA A 110 7.62 -10.86 20.95
C ALA A 110 7.83 -10.72 19.44
N LEU A 111 9.05 -10.92 18.93
CA LEU A 111 9.32 -10.91 17.50
C LEU A 111 8.70 -12.13 16.80
N PHE A 112 8.76 -13.30 17.42
CA PHE A 112 8.13 -14.51 16.89
C PHE A 112 6.62 -14.33 16.73
N ASP A 113 5.95 -13.80 17.74
CA ASP A 113 4.51 -13.52 17.71
C ASP A 113 4.18 -12.53 16.58
N GLU A 114 4.96 -11.46 16.43
CA GLU A 114 4.78 -10.47 15.36
C GLU A 114 4.93 -11.09 13.96
N LEU A 115 5.84 -12.04 13.77
CA LEU A 115 6.08 -12.71 12.50
C LEU A 115 5.05 -13.81 12.19
N THR A 116 4.40 -14.36 13.21
CA THR A 116 3.45 -15.47 13.05
C THR A 116 1.98 -15.05 13.03
N ASP A 117 1.66 -13.84 13.48
CA ASP A 117 0.31 -13.25 13.58
C ASP A 117 -0.55 -13.40 12.31
N ASN A 118 0.05 -13.53 11.12
CA ASN A 118 -0.67 -13.64 9.84
C ASN A 118 -0.24 -14.83 8.95
N SER A 119 0.51 -15.80 9.48
CA SER A 119 1.05 -16.94 8.71
C SER A 119 0.43 -18.27 9.15
N SER A 120 0.47 -19.29 8.28
CA SER A 120 0.19 -20.66 8.72
C SER A 120 1.21 -21.05 9.79
N PHE A 121 0.75 -21.11 11.03
CA PHE A 121 1.55 -21.21 12.26
C PHE A 121 2.67 -22.27 12.18
N ASP A 122 2.41 -23.41 11.54
CA ASP A 122 3.32 -24.54 11.52
C ASP A 122 4.56 -24.33 10.63
N ILE A 123 4.42 -23.67 9.48
CA ILE A 123 5.51 -23.53 8.50
C ILE A 123 6.49 -22.44 8.92
N ALA A 124 5.98 -21.31 9.41
CA ALA A 124 6.81 -20.21 9.88
C ALA A 124 7.66 -20.62 11.09
N LYS A 125 7.12 -21.47 11.98
CA LYS A 125 7.82 -21.96 13.17
C LYS A 125 9.08 -22.78 12.82
N HIS A 126 9.05 -23.53 11.71
CA HIS A 126 10.22 -24.31 11.28
C HIS A 126 11.33 -23.45 10.68
N LEU A 127 11.01 -22.30 10.08
CA LEU A 127 12.00 -21.41 9.48
C LEU A 127 12.56 -20.38 10.46
N LEU A 128 11.80 -20.04 11.50
CA LEU A 128 12.20 -19.11 12.56
C LEU A 128 12.98 -19.83 13.68
N SER A 129 14.15 -20.37 13.35
CA SER A 129 15.07 -20.91 14.36
C SER A 129 15.57 -19.80 15.30
N SER A 130 16.06 -20.17 16.49
CA SER A 130 16.63 -19.20 17.44
C SER A 130 17.74 -18.37 16.81
N GLU A 131 18.57 -18.97 15.96
CA GLU A 131 19.63 -18.25 15.23
C GLU A 131 19.06 -17.19 14.28
N VAL A 132 18.01 -17.51 13.52
CA VAL A 132 17.35 -16.56 12.61
C VAL A 132 16.74 -15.41 13.41
N ILE A 133 16.05 -15.72 14.51
CA ILE A 133 15.46 -14.71 15.40
C ILE A 133 16.54 -13.80 16.02
N ASP A 134 17.65 -14.35 16.51
CA ASP A 134 18.75 -13.56 17.07
C ASP A 134 19.36 -12.62 16.03
N ARG A 135 19.54 -13.10 14.78
CA ARG A 135 20.04 -12.27 13.67
C ARG A 135 19.08 -11.14 13.33
N LEU A 136 17.78 -11.42 13.28
CA LEU A 136 16.75 -10.39 13.05
C LEU A 136 16.73 -9.37 14.19
N LEU A 137 16.74 -9.81 15.45
CA LEU A 137 16.80 -8.94 16.62
C LEU A 137 18.05 -8.05 16.63
N SER A 138 19.21 -8.59 16.23
CA SER A 138 20.45 -7.82 16.11
C SER A 138 20.33 -6.68 15.10
N VAL A 139 19.75 -6.96 13.91
CA VAL A 139 19.50 -5.93 12.89
C VAL A 139 18.49 -4.91 13.40
N LEU A 140 17.37 -5.34 13.99
CA LEU A 140 16.36 -4.44 14.53
C LEU A 140 16.93 -3.52 15.63
N LEU A 141 17.74 -4.06 16.54
CA LEU A 141 18.38 -3.29 17.60
C LEU A 141 19.39 -2.28 17.04
N LYS A 142 20.17 -2.67 16.03
CA LYS A 142 21.10 -1.78 15.32
C LYS A 142 20.39 -0.58 14.69
N TRP A 143 19.22 -0.80 14.10
CA TRP A 143 18.48 0.23 13.35
C TRP A 143 17.46 1.01 14.19
N GLU A 144 17.11 0.55 15.40
CA GLU A 144 16.14 1.20 16.28
C GLU A 144 16.44 2.69 16.52
N PRO A 145 17.68 3.11 16.86
CA PRO A 145 17.95 4.53 17.12
C PRO A 145 17.68 5.40 15.90
N PHE A 146 18.01 4.89 14.71
CA PHE A 146 17.75 5.59 13.45
C PHE A 146 16.25 5.70 13.16
N VAL A 147 15.47 4.63 13.37
CA VAL A 147 14.01 4.65 13.17
C VAL A 147 13.35 5.65 14.13
N THR A 148 13.78 5.67 15.39
CA THR A 148 13.29 6.63 16.39
C THR A 148 13.61 8.08 15.99
N GLU A 149 14.82 8.38 15.53
CA GLU A 149 15.16 9.72 15.04
C GLU A 149 14.43 10.07 13.73
N PHE A 150 14.21 9.10 12.84
CA PHE A 150 13.43 9.31 11.63
C PHE A 150 11.97 9.67 11.93
N GLU A 151 11.32 8.98 12.87
CA GLU A 151 9.95 9.28 13.32
C GLU A 151 9.85 10.68 13.95
N LYS A 152 10.89 11.13 14.68
CA LYS A 152 10.94 12.49 15.24
C LYS A 152 11.15 13.56 14.16
N LYS A 153 11.97 13.28 13.15
CA LYS A 153 12.38 14.24 12.11
C LYS A 153 11.39 14.35 10.96
N TYR A 154 10.58 13.32 10.72
CA TYR A 154 9.63 13.29 9.61
C TYR A 154 8.28 12.71 10.02
N ASN A 155 7.19 13.24 9.46
CA ASN A 155 5.85 12.71 9.67
C ASN A 155 5.47 11.55 8.73
N TYR A 156 6.42 10.97 7.95
CA TYR A 156 6.12 9.84 7.05
C TYR A 156 5.46 8.67 7.79
N LEU A 157 6.00 8.31 8.97
CA LEU A 157 5.47 7.21 9.78
C LEU A 157 4.13 7.52 10.45
N LYS A 158 3.61 8.75 10.37
CA LYS A 158 2.23 9.05 10.76
C LYS A 158 1.21 8.54 9.74
N TYR A 159 1.63 8.34 8.48
CA TYR A 159 0.74 8.06 7.35
C TYR A 159 1.10 6.81 6.55
N TYR A 160 2.34 6.32 6.68
CA TYR A 160 2.82 5.10 6.06
C TYR A 160 3.48 4.22 7.12
N SER A 161 3.32 2.90 6.99
CA SER A 161 4.17 1.97 7.74
C SER A 161 5.63 2.09 7.28
N LEU A 162 6.56 1.67 8.13
CA LEU A 162 7.97 1.59 7.80
C LEU A 162 8.23 0.65 6.61
N PHE A 163 7.41 -0.40 6.48
CA PHE A 163 7.40 -1.25 5.29
C PHE A 163 6.96 -0.48 4.04
N GLY A 164 5.87 0.29 4.13
CA GLY A 164 5.34 1.08 3.02
C GLY A 164 6.32 2.13 2.50
N VAL A 165 6.98 2.89 3.38
CA VAL A 165 7.96 3.91 2.98
C VAL A 165 9.24 3.33 2.36
N THR A 166 9.49 2.03 2.54
CA THR A 166 10.64 1.31 1.97
C THR A 166 10.29 0.45 0.74
N ASN A 167 9.04 0.43 0.29
CA ASN A 167 8.59 -0.30 -0.90
C ASN A 167 8.90 0.48 -2.20
N TYR A 168 10.16 0.84 -2.42
CA TYR A 168 10.57 1.46 -3.69
C TYR A 168 10.54 0.44 -4.84
N ALA A 169 9.82 0.76 -5.92
CA ALA A 169 9.86 0.01 -7.16
C ALA A 169 10.36 0.88 -8.32
N PRO A 170 11.39 0.45 -9.06
CA PRO A 170 11.87 1.15 -10.26
C PRO A 170 10.77 1.31 -11.32
N GLY A 171 10.68 2.48 -11.94
CA GLY A 171 9.61 2.77 -12.90
C GLY A 171 9.64 1.89 -14.15
N ASP A 172 10.82 1.43 -14.58
CA ASP A 172 11.01 0.49 -15.69
C ASP A 172 10.46 -0.91 -15.37
N VAL A 173 10.66 -1.38 -14.13
CA VAL A 173 10.10 -2.65 -13.65
C VAL A 173 8.58 -2.59 -13.66
N ILE A 174 8.00 -1.51 -13.12
CA ILE A 174 6.54 -1.29 -13.14
C ILE A 174 6.05 -1.24 -14.60
N PHE A 175 6.74 -0.51 -15.49
CA PHE A 175 6.36 -0.38 -16.90
C PHE A 175 6.38 -1.73 -17.64
N LYS A 176 7.46 -2.49 -17.50
CA LYS A 176 7.61 -3.80 -18.13
C LYS A 176 6.46 -4.73 -17.76
N ARG A 177 6.10 -4.75 -16.48
CA ARG A 177 5.03 -5.60 -15.93
C ARG A 177 3.66 -5.12 -16.36
N PHE A 178 3.43 -3.80 -16.33
CA PHE A 178 2.24 -3.18 -16.90
C PHE A 178 2.06 -3.57 -18.37
N LEU A 179 3.09 -3.42 -19.21
CA LEU A 179 3.01 -3.69 -20.64
C LEU A 179 2.72 -5.17 -20.92
N GLN A 180 3.45 -6.08 -20.27
CA GLN A 180 3.25 -7.52 -20.47
C GLN A 180 1.84 -7.95 -20.06
N ALA A 181 1.34 -7.53 -18.91
CA ALA A 181 -0.02 -7.86 -18.47
C ALA A 181 -1.10 -7.20 -19.35
N TYR A 182 -0.92 -5.94 -19.76
CA TYR A 182 -1.87 -5.22 -20.62
C TYR A 182 -2.09 -5.91 -21.98
N HIS A 183 -1.03 -6.54 -22.50
CA HIS A 183 -1.06 -7.29 -23.75
C HIS A 183 -1.33 -8.80 -23.58
N GLY A 184 -1.66 -9.26 -22.36
CA GLY A 184 -2.01 -10.65 -22.10
C GLY A 184 -0.82 -11.63 -22.16
N LEU A 185 0.40 -11.14 -21.94
CA LEU A 185 1.64 -11.95 -21.93
C LEU A 185 1.97 -12.51 -20.54
N ASP A 186 1.19 -12.15 -19.53
CA ASP A 186 1.32 -12.65 -18.17
C ASP A 186 0.09 -13.45 -17.77
N ASP A 187 0.31 -14.56 -17.09
CA ASP A 187 -0.76 -15.30 -16.43
C ASP A 187 -1.36 -14.47 -15.31
N VAL A 188 -2.66 -14.23 -15.41
CA VAL A 188 -3.45 -13.57 -14.38
C VAL A 188 -4.29 -14.59 -13.61
N TYR A 189 -4.65 -14.30 -12.37
CA TYR A 189 -5.57 -15.16 -11.63
C TYR A 189 -6.92 -15.29 -12.35
N PHE A 190 -7.59 -16.44 -12.22
CA PHE A 190 -8.75 -16.82 -13.04
C PHE A 190 -9.87 -15.77 -13.07
N ASP A 191 -10.09 -15.03 -11.97
CA ASP A 191 -11.11 -13.98 -11.89
C ASP A 191 -10.73 -12.66 -12.56
N ALA A 192 -9.47 -12.54 -13.02
CA ALA A 192 -8.93 -11.28 -13.52
C ALA A 192 -9.36 -10.89 -14.92
N GLN A 193 -10.01 -11.79 -15.67
CA GLN A 193 -10.57 -11.46 -16.99
C GLN A 193 -11.70 -10.41 -16.90
N LYS A 194 -12.27 -10.18 -15.70
CA LYS A 194 -13.30 -9.16 -15.44
C LYS A 194 -12.69 -7.76 -15.19
N PHE A 195 -11.38 -7.67 -15.04
CA PHE A 195 -10.68 -6.41 -14.73
C PHE A 195 -10.41 -5.59 -16.00
N ARG A 196 -10.15 -4.29 -15.78
CA ARG A 196 -9.65 -3.41 -16.85
C ARG A 196 -8.25 -3.85 -17.23
N LYS A 197 -7.89 -3.75 -18.52
CA LYS A 197 -6.57 -4.16 -19.01
C LYS A 197 -5.43 -3.46 -18.27
N GLU A 198 -5.65 -2.20 -17.91
CA GLU A 198 -4.72 -1.36 -17.16
C GLU A 198 -4.48 -1.81 -15.70
N ALA A 199 -5.37 -2.65 -15.14
CA ALA A 199 -5.24 -3.21 -13.80
C ALA A 199 -4.62 -4.62 -13.80
N LEU A 200 -4.52 -5.29 -14.94
CA LEU A 200 -4.12 -6.71 -14.99
C LEU A 200 -2.75 -6.98 -14.35
N TRP A 201 -1.84 -6.01 -14.38
CA TRP A 201 -0.52 -6.14 -13.75
C TRP A 201 -0.59 -6.25 -12.21
N LEU A 202 -1.64 -5.76 -11.56
CA LEU A 202 -1.85 -5.97 -10.12
C LEU A 202 -2.22 -7.41 -9.78
N HIS A 203 -2.66 -8.16 -10.80
CA HIS A 203 -3.27 -9.49 -10.66
C HIS A 203 -2.50 -10.57 -11.42
N SER A 204 -1.31 -10.24 -11.94
CA SER A 204 -0.48 -11.20 -12.66
C SER A 204 0.39 -11.99 -11.69
N LYS A 205 0.50 -13.31 -11.91
CA LYS A 205 1.36 -14.18 -11.07
C LYS A 205 2.80 -13.67 -11.03
N LYS A 206 3.29 -13.14 -12.16
CA LYS A 206 4.64 -12.56 -12.22
C LYS A 206 4.81 -11.36 -11.30
N SER A 207 3.82 -10.47 -11.17
CA SER A 207 3.90 -9.35 -10.22
C SER A 207 3.95 -9.82 -8.77
N TYR A 208 3.27 -10.92 -8.42
CA TYR A 208 3.35 -11.50 -7.07
C TYR A 208 4.66 -12.24 -6.80
N CYS A 209 5.44 -12.57 -7.83
CA CYS A 209 6.74 -13.23 -7.72
C CYS A 209 7.94 -12.31 -7.98
N ASP A 210 7.70 -11.06 -8.39
CA ASP A 210 8.74 -10.07 -8.71
C ASP A 210 9.22 -9.39 -7.43
N GLU A 211 10.54 -9.35 -7.20
CA GLU A 211 11.11 -8.84 -5.93
C GLU A 211 10.76 -7.37 -5.66
N HIS A 212 10.53 -6.56 -6.70
CA HIS A 212 10.15 -5.15 -6.56
C HIS A 212 8.64 -4.96 -6.49
N LEU A 213 7.85 -5.77 -7.20
CA LEU A 213 6.41 -5.59 -7.28
C LEU A 213 5.61 -6.37 -6.25
N ALA A 214 6.09 -7.51 -5.77
CA ALA A 214 5.37 -8.32 -4.79
C ALA A 214 5.01 -7.51 -3.54
N PRO A 215 5.90 -6.68 -2.96
CA PRO A 215 5.54 -5.79 -1.86
C PRO A 215 4.40 -4.81 -2.20
N LEU A 216 4.30 -4.33 -3.45
CA LEU A 216 3.27 -3.37 -3.86
C LEU A 216 1.92 -4.04 -4.15
N VAL A 217 1.93 -5.23 -4.73
CA VAL A 217 0.69 -5.93 -5.11
C VAL A 217 0.12 -6.77 -3.98
N SER A 218 0.95 -7.21 -3.03
CA SER A 218 0.52 -8.07 -1.92
C SER A 218 0.09 -7.31 -0.67
N THR A 219 0.46 -6.03 -0.50
CA THR A 219 0.05 -5.23 0.66
C THR A 219 -0.75 -4.00 0.24
N ALA A 220 -1.49 -3.40 1.16
CA ALA A 220 -2.04 -2.07 0.91
C ALA A 220 -0.91 -1.03 1.03
N ALA A 221 -0.87 -0.05 0.11
CA ALA A 221 0.15 0.99 0.13
C ALA A 221 0.00 1.93 1.36
N ASN A 222 -1.23 2.06 1.87
CA ASN A 222 -1.61 2.87 3.02
C ASN A 222 -2.09 1.98 4.19
N GLU A 223 -1.24 1.14 4.75
CA GLU A 223 -1.54 0.55 6.06
C GLU A 223 -1.11 1.56 7.13
N VAL A 224 -2.04 2.43 7.55
CA VAL A 224 -1.80 3.30 8.70
C VAL A 224 -1.89 2.44 9.96
N THR A 225 -0.75 1.91 10.36
CA THR A 225 -0.52 1.08 11.56
C THR A 225 -0.61 1.91 12.84
N HIS A 226 -0.40 3.22 12.74
CA HIS A 226 -0.14 4.08 13.88
C HIS A 226 -1.30 4.96 14.28
N PHE A 227 -2.42 4.36 14.68
CA PHE A 227 -3.24 5.01 15.68
C PHE A 227 -3.55 3.99 16.77
N SER A 228 -2.93 4.16 17.94
CA SER A 228 -3.64 3.83 19.17
C SER A 228 -4.84 4.77 19.23
N SER A 229 -5.90 4.42 18.50
CA SER A 229 -7.15 5.13 18.66
C SER A 229 -7.72 4.69 19.99
N ASN A 230 -8.09 5.67 20.80
CA ASN A 230 -8.91 5.41 21.96
C ASN A 230 -10.36 5.08 21.58
N ILE A 231 -10.70 5.19 20.29
CA ILE A 231 -11.94 4.72 19.68
C ILE A 231 -11.77 3.25 19.30
N ARG A 232 -12.76 2.41 19.63
CA ARG A 232 -12.73 0.98 19.34
C ARG A 232 -13.88 0.59 18.43
N ILE A 233 -13.64 -0.35 17.52
CA ILE A 233 -14.68 -1.01 16.74
C ILE A 233 -14.87 -2.40 17.32
N LEU A 234 -16.07 -2.69 17.81
CA LEU A 234 -16.41 -3.95 18.47
C LEU A 234 -17.49 -4.66 17.66
N GLY A 235 -17.21 -5.87 17.20
CA GLY A 235 -18.21 -6.74 16.58
C GLY A 235 -18.85 -7.67 17.62
N GLY A 236 -20.17 -7.67 17.75
CA GLY A 236 -20.93 -8.50 18.68
C GLY A 236 -20.84 -10.01 18.42
N GLY A 237 -20.28 -10.43 17.29
CA GLY A 237 -19.94 -11.83 17.00
C GLY A 237 -18.54 -12.24 17.48
N GLN A 238 -17.66 -11.27 17.74
CA GLN A 238 -16.28 -11.48 18.21
C GLN A 238 -16.11 -11.05 19.67
N HIS A 239 -16.95 -10.12 20.14
CA HIS A 239 -16.87 -9.50 21.45
C HIS A 239 -18.22 -9.60 22.15
N LYS A 240 -18.22 -9.87 23.44
CA LYS A 240 -19.43 -9.75 24.28
C LYS A 240 -19.67 -8.27 24.57
N ILE A 241 -20.67 -7.68 23.91
CA ILE A 241 -21.04 -6.26 24.07
C ILE A 241 -22.38 -6.20 24.79
N VAL A 242 -22.42 -5.52 25.93
CA VAL A 242 -23.65 -5.29 26.70
C VAL A 242 -23.87 -3.79 26.85
N VAL A 243 -25.03 -3.31 26.39
CA VAL A 243 -25.47 -1.91 26.51
C VAL A 243 -26.78 -1.92 27.28
N GLU A 244 -26.83 -1.22 28.42
CA GLU A 244 -28.03 -1.10 29.28
C GLU A 244 -28.64 -2.46 29.65
N GLY A 245 -27.79 -3.46 29.94
CA GLY A 245 -28.22 -4.81 30.29
C GLY A 245 -28.61 -5.71 29.11
N SER A 246 -28.66 -5.17 27.89
CA SER A 246 -28.96 -5.92 26.66
C SER A 246 -27.68 -6.32 25.93
N GLU A 247 -27.53 -7.62 25.63
CA GLU A 247 -26.41 -8.12 24.83
C GLU A 247 -26.64 -7.86 23.34
N LEU A 248 -25.71 -7.16 22.71
CA LEU A 248 -25.77 -6.86 21.27
C LEU A 248 -25.12 -7.98 20.46
N LYS A 249 -25.95 -8.91 19.97
CA LYS A 249 -25.53 -9.97 19.03
C LYS A 249 -25.66 -9.44 17.59
N ASN A 250 -24.67 -9.70 16.72
CA ASN A 250 -24.65 -9.27 15.31
C ASN A 250 -24.61 -7.75 15.07
N HIS A 251 -24.02 -6.98 15.99
CA HIS A 251 -23.83 -5.54 15.82
C HIS A 251 -22.36 -5.20 15.57
N LEU A 252 -22.12 -4.13 14.84
CA LEU A 252 -20.81 -3.49 14.76
C LEU A 252 -20.92 -2.15 15.50
N VAL A 253 -20.17 -1.99 16.59
CA VAL A 253 -20.28 -0.87 17.52
C VAL A 253 -19.00 -0.03 17.45
N LEU A 254 -19.15 1.27 17.26
CA LEU A 254 -18.07 2.25 17.41
C LEU A 254 -18.12 2.82 18.84
N ALA A 255 -17.17 2.43 19.67
CA ALA A 255 -17.04 2.91 21.04
C ALA A 255 -16.12 4.13 21.08
N ILE A 256 -16.67 5.31 21.40
CA ILE A 256 -15.95 6.58 21.53
C ILE A 256 -15.81 6.90 23.02
N PRO A 257 -14.60 7.18 23.54
CA PRO A 257 -14.43 7.54 24.93
C PRO A 257 -15.01 8.94 25.19
N THR A 258 -15.71 9.09 26.33
CA THR A 258 -16.27 10.38 26.77
C THR A 258 -15.37 11.11 27.75
N ASN A 259 -14.36 10.43 28.31
CA ASN A 259 -13.46 10.93 29.33
C ASN A 259 -12.12 11.46 28.79
N GLN A 260 -11.91 11.42 27.47
CA GLN A 260 -10.71 11.90 26.80
C GLN A 260 -11.05 12.29 25.35
N THR A 261 -10.27 13.19 24.77
CA THR A 261 -10.45 13.62 23.38
C THR A 261 -10.34 12.42 22.42
N PRO A 262 -11.32 12.17 21.54
CA PRO A 262 -11.24 11.08 20.58
C PRO A 262 -10.13 11.30 19.56
N ASP A 263 -9.23 10.34 19.45
CA ASP A 263 -8.09 10.40 18.52
C ASP A 263 -8.41 9.62 17.24
N ASN A 264 -8.20 10.25 16.09
CA ASN A 264 -8.29 9.62 14.76
C ASN A 264 -9.70 9.08 14.44
N ILE A 265 -10.71 9.90 14.72
CA ILE A 265 -12.12 9.57 14.48
C ILE A 265 -12.42 9.27 13.00
N ASP A 266 -11.83 10.02 12.07
CA ASP A 266 -12.05 9.82 10.64
C ASP A 266 -11.50 8.47 10.15
N GLU A 267 -10.34 8.05 10.65
CA GLU A 267 -9.79 6.73 10.33
C GLU A 267 -10.60 5.61 10.98
N SER A 268 -11.07 5.80 12.21
CA SER A 268 -11.96 4.86 12.89
C SER A 268 -13.30 4.69 12.16
N LEU A 269 -13.89 5.79 11.68
CA LEU A 269 -15.10 5.77 10.85
C LEU A 269 -14.86 5.08 9.50
N ARG A 270 -13.67 5.26 8.90
CA ARG A 270 -13.28 4.55 7.68
C ARG A 270 -13.13 3.05 7.91
N LYS A 271 -12.47 2.63 8.98
CA LYS A 271 -12.35 1.21 9.37
C LYS A 271 -13.73 0.61 9.66
N LEU A 272 -14.60 1.34 10.35
CA LEU A 272 -15.98 0.94 10.59
C LEU A 272 -16.74 0.75 9.28
N ARG A 273 -16.60 1.68 8.34
CA ARG A 273 -17.21 1.58 7.00
C ARG A 273 -16.71 0.36 6.25
N ILE A 274 -15.40 0.10 6.24
CA ILE A 274 -14.81 -1.07 5.57
C ILE A 274 -15.33 -2.36 6.20
N ALA A 275 -15.31 -2.45 7.53
CA ALA A 275 -15.84 -3.60 8.26
C ALA A 275 -17.32 -3.83 7.94
N LEU A 276 -18.13 -2.78 7.95
CA LEU A 276 -19.56 -2.85 7.61
C LEU A 276 -19.78 -3.25 6.14
N MET A 277 -18.97 -2.73 5.21
CA MET A 277 -19.00 -3.15 3.81
C MET A 277 -18.63 -4.62 3.65
N ASN A 278 -17.61 -5.11 4.38
CA ASN A 278 -17.19 -6.50 4.35
C ASN A 278 -18.27 -7.43 4.92
N GLU A 279 -18.92 -7.05 6.02
CA GLU A 279 -20.06 -7.79 6.59
C GLU A 279 -21.26 -7.82 5.63
N PHE A 280 -21.43 -6.79 4.82
CA PHE A 280 -22.44 -6.78 3.76
C PHE A 280 -22.02 -7.54 2.51
N VAL A 281 -20.78 -7.99 2.38
CA VAL A 281 -20.29 -8.74 1.23
C VAL A 281 -20.26 -10.25 1.55
N GLU A 282 -21.07 -11.05 0.87
CA GLU A 282 -21.00 -12.52 0.89
C GLU A 282 -19.67 -13.03 0.30
N GLN A 283 -19.29 -14.26 0.68
CA GLN A 283 -18.19 -15.00 0.04
C GLN A 283 -18.37 -14.98 -1.50
N GLY A 284 -17.41 -14.38 -2.19
CA GLY A 284 -17.46 -14.16 -3.65
C GLY A 284 -17.69 -12.70 -4.08
N GLY A 285 -17.80 -11.73 -3.15
CA GLY A 285 -17.84 -10.31 -3.50
C GLY A 285 -19.23 -9.73 -3.74
N TYR A 286 -20.28 -10.40 -3.27
CA TYR A 286 -21.69 -10.02 -3.51
C TYR A 286 -22.25 -9.22 -2.33
N TYR A 287 -22.89 -8.07 -2.56
CA TYR A 287 -23.59 -7.38 -1.46
C TYR A 287 -24.87 -8.13 -1.08
N ARG A 288 -24.92 -8.67 0.14
CA ARG A 288 -26.09 -9.31 0.75
C ARG A 288 -27.23 -8.32 0.96
N PHE A 289 -26.88 -7.08 1.30
CA PHE A 289 -27.82 -5.98 1.50
C PHE A 289 -27.26 -4.68 0.92
N SER A 290 -28.02 -4.06 0.02
CA SER A 290 -27.74 -2.73 -0.52
C SER A 290 -29.05 -2.00 -0.70
N SER A 291 -29.38 -1.07 0.21
CA SER A 291 -30.45 -0.10 -0.01
C SER A 291 -29.87 1.15 -0.66
N GLN A 292 -30.65 1.79 -1.55
CA GLN A 292 -30.23 3.04 -2.19
C GLN A 292 -29.97 4.15 -1.16
N ALA A 293 -30.72 4.15 -0.05
CA ALA A 293 -30.53 5.04 1.09
C ALA A 293 -29.17 4.83 1.77
N PHE A 294 -28.74 3.57 1.95
CA PHE A 294 -27.43 3.27 2.51
C PHE A 294 -26.31 3.68 1.54
N THR A 295 -26.39 3.25 0.27
CA THR A 295 -25.34 3.57 -0.72
C THR A 295 -25.24 5.05 -1.06
N GLY A 296 -26.36 5.79 -0.95
CA GLY A 296 -26.44 7.24 -1.16
C GLY A 296 -26.26 8.07 0.11
N SER A 297 -26.01 7.43 1.26
CA SER A 297 -25.81 8.15 2.51
C SER A 297 -24.50 8.96 2.49
N ARG A 298 -24.46 10.05 3.27
CA ARG A 298 -23.22 10.83 3.48
C ARG A 298 -22.09 9.98 4.02
N PHE A 299 -22.40 9.05 4.91
CA PHE A 299 -21.45 8.06 5.41
C PHE A 299 -20.82 7.23 4.28
N MET A 300 -21.55 6.93 3.22
CA MET A 300 -20.98 6.20 2.08
C MET A 300 -20.32 7.11 1.04
N SER A 301 -20.83 8.33 0.83
CA SER A 301 -20.30 9.27 -0.17
C SER A 301 -19.05 10.02 0.30
N ASP A 302 -18.98 10.41 1.57
CA ASP A 302 -17.90 11.27 2.09
C ASP A 302 -16.57 10.52 2.19
N PHE A 303 -16.65 9.20 2.39
CA PHE A 303 -15.51 8.30 2.35
C PHE A 303 -15.35 7.59 0.99
N ALA A 304 -16.12 7.97 -0.05
CA ALA A 304 -15.93 7.43 -1.38
C ALA A 304 -14.53 7.77 -1.90
N TYR A 305 -13.92 6.80 -2.59
CA TYR A 305 -12.61 7.01 -3.19
C TYR A 305 -12.69 8.15 -4.22
N LYS A 306 -11.87 9.18 -4.02
CA LYS A 306 -11.63 10.24 -4.99
C LYS A 306 -10.25 10.01 -5.60
N PRO A 307 -10.16 9.82 -6.93
CA PRO A 307 -8.87 9.72 -7.61
C PRO A 307 -8.01 10.96 -7.35
N CYS A 308 -6.73 10.75 -7.04
CA CYS A 308 -5.77 11.82 -6.79
C CYS A 308 -4.91 12.08 -8.05
N VAL A 309 -4.08 11.10 -8.44
CA VAL A 309 -3.04 11.31 -9.45
C VAL A 309 -3.48 10.77 -10.81
N VAL A 310 -4.02 9.55 -10.83
CA VAL A 310 -4.33 8.82 -12.07
C VAL A 310 -5.57 9.43 -12.74
N GLY A 311 -6.65 9.60 -11.98
CA GLY A 311 -7.92 10.19 -12.44
C GLY A 311 -8.73 9.34 -13.43
N GLN A 312 -8.05 8.69 -14.38
CA GLN A 312 -8.65 7.92 -15.48
C GLN A 312 -7.76 6.73 -15.86
N TRP A 313 -8.38 5.62 -16.29
CA TRP A 313 -7.70 4.38 -16.68
C TRP A 313 -6.60 4.59 -17.72
N ASN A 314 -6.90 5.33 -18.79
CA ASN A 314 -5.94 5.62 -19.86
C ASN A 314 -4.72 6.45 -19.41
N ARG A 315 -4.72 7.02 -18.20
CA ARG A 315 -3.60 7.78 -17.64
C ARG A 315 -2.64 6.93 -16.81
N VAL A 316 -3.00 5.69 -16.45
CA VAL A 316 -2.14 4.79 -15.66
C VAL A 316 -0.75 4.66 -16.29
N LYS A 317 -0.70 4.29 -17.58
CA LYS A 317 0.55 4.13 -18.34
C LYS A 317 1.40 5.42 -18.32
N ASN A 318 0.77 6.59 -18.43
CA ASN A 318 1.45 7.88 -18.44
C ASN A 318 2.15 8.16 -17.11
N LYS A 319 1.52 7.81 -15.98
CA LYS A 319 2.11 7.98 -14.64
C LYS A 319 3.30 7.04 -14.43
N ILE A 320 3.20 5.80 -14.90
CA ILE A 320 4.30 4.83 -14.85
C ILE A 320 5.49 5.30 -15.70
N VAL A 321 5.25 5.81 -16.92
CA VAL A 321 6.32 6.37 -17.77
C VAL A 321 6.96 7.60 -17.11
N GLY A 322 6.17 8.48 -16.48
CA GLY A 322 6.69 9.62 -15.74
C GLY A 322 7.61 9.21 -14.58
N LEU A 323 7.24 8.18 -13.82
CA LEU A 323 8.09 7.60 -12.75
C LEU A 323 9.42 7.08 -13.31
N TRP A 324 9.36 6.33 -14.42
CA TRP A 324 10.56 5.79 -15.06
C TRP A 324 11.48 6.91 -15.56
N ALA A 325 10.94 7.90 -16.28
CA ALA A 325 11.72 9.04 -16.74
C ALA A 325 12.36 9.79 -15.57
N TRP A 326 11.64 9.95 -14.45
CA TRP A 326 12.18 10.58 -13.25
C TRP A 326 13.35 9.78 -12.65
N ASP A 327 13.26 8.45 -12.61
CA ASP A 327 14.34 7.60 -12.08
C ASP A 327 15.65 7.74 -12.89
N LEU A 328 15.55 7.95 -14.21
CA LEU A 328 16.71 8.09 -15.11
C LEU A 328 17.30 9.52 -15.17
N ALA A 329 16.51 10.54 -14.84
CA ALA A 329 16.90 11.94 -15.01
C ALA A 329 18.04 12.40 -14.08
N ARG A 330 18.38 11.63 -13.04
CA ARG A 330 19.46 12.01 -12.10
C ARG A 330 20.83 12.10 -12.76
N ASP A 331 21.06 11.27 -13.77
CA ASP A 331 22.38 11.12 -14.41
C ASP A 331 22.39 11.66 -15.85
N ASN A 332 21.30 12.29 -16.30
CA ASN A 332 21.06 12.62 -17.70
C ASN A 332 20.39 14.00 -17.88
N THR A 333 20.58 14.63 -19.04
CA THR A 333 19.76 15.77 -19.43
C THR A 333 18.31 15.35 -19.66
N VAL A 334 17.35 16.28 -19.69
CA VAL A 334 15.94 15.95 -20.00
C VAL A 334 15.81 15.33 -21.39
N SER A 335 16.54 15.86 -22.38
CA SER A 335 16.52 15.33 -23.75
C SER A 335 17.09 13.92 -23.81
N ASP A 336 18.21 13.67 -23.13
CA ASP A 336 18.81 12.33 -23.06
C ASP A 336 17.90 11.34 -22.34
N THR A 337 17.30 11.75 -21.22
CA THR A 337 16.34 10.94 -20.46
C THR A 337 15.18 10.50 -21.34
N VAL A 338 14.58 11.44 -22.09
CA VAL A 338 13.45 11.18 -22.98
C VAL A 338 13.82 10.20 -24.09
N ARG A 339 15.01 10.38 -24.68
CA ARG A 339 15.55 9.47 -25.71
C ARG A 339 15.78 8.06 -25.14
N ILE A 340 16.46 7.95 -24.01
CA ILE A 340 16.75 6.66 -23.35
C ILE A 340 15.46 5.92 -22.98
N VAL A 341 14.46 6.62 -22.41
CA VAL A 341 13.16 6.02 -22.09
C VAL A 341 12.49 5.49 -23.35
N LYS A 342 12.46 6.27 -24.43
CA LYS A 342 11.85 5.87 -25.70
C LYS A 342 12.54 4.64 -26.30
N GLU A 343 13.87 4.62 -26.32
CA GLU A 343 14.68 3.50 -26.82
C GLU A 343 14.41 2.24 -26.01
N ARG A 344 14.56 2.30 -24.67
CA ARG A 344 14.32 1.16 -23.78
C ARG A 344 12.87 0.67 -23.81
N MET A 345 11.90 1.56 -23.96
CA MET A 345 10.51 1.16 -24.19
C MET A 345 10.34 0.35 -25.47
N GLY A 346 11.04 0.74 -26.53
CA GLY A 346 11.09 0.00 -27.80
C GLY A 346 11.71 -1.39 -27.62
N GLU A 347 12.81 -1.49 -26.86
CA GLU A 347 13.46 -2.77 -26.51
C GLU A 347 12.51 -3.67 -25.72
N VAL A 348 11.89 -3.17 -24.65
CA VAL A 348 10.93 -3.94 -23.84
C VAL A 348 9.75 -4.45 -24.68
N ALA A 349 9.25 -3.63 -25.62
CA ALA A 349 8.19 -4.07 -26.53
C ALA A 349 8.68 -5.15 -27.49
N LYS A 350 9.88 -4.99 -28.07
CA LYS A 350 10.50 -5.95 -28.99
C LYS A 350 10.75 -7.30 -28.31
N ASP A 351 11.33 -7.29 -27.11
CA ASP A 351 11.59 -8.49 -26.31
C ASP A 351 10.31 -9.23 -25.95
N ALA A 352 9.20 -8.50 -25.82
CA ALA A 352 7.88 -9.05 -25.58
C ALA A 352 7.14 -9.50 -26.86
N GLY A 353 7.75 -9.38 -28.04
CA GLY A 353 7.11 -9.71 -29.32
C GLY A 353 5.98 -8.74 -29.72
N LEU A 354 5.96 -7.54 -29.15
CA LEU A 354 4.93 -6.53 -29.39
C LEU A 354 5.41 -5.52 -30.45
N LYS A 355 4.46 -5.00 -31.24
CA LYS A 355 4.74 -3.82 -32.07
C LYS A 355 5.11 -2.66 -31.16
N ALA A 356 6.18 -1.95 -31.47
CA ALA A 356 6.63 -0.80 -30.68
C ALA A 356 5.48 0.22 -30.55
N THR A 357 4.86 0.30 -29.37
CA THR A 357 3.92 1.37 -29.05
C THR A 357 4.75 2.58 -28.65
N GLY A 358 5.20 3.35 -29.62
CA GLY A 358 6.05 4.51 -29.37
C GLY A 358 5.23 5.67 -28.80
N TYR A 359 5.56 6.13 -27.59
CA TYR A 359 5.23 7.50 -27.22
C TYR A 359 6.11 8.46 -28.01
N SER A 360 5.57 9.62 -28.36
CA SER A 360 6.39 10.71 -28.86
C SER A 360 7.32 11.21 -27.73
N GLU A 361 8.48 11.75 -28.10
CA GLU A 361 9.40 12.37 -27.15
C GLU A 361 8.72 13.51 -26.36
N LYS A 362 7.88 14.30 -27.04
CA LYS A 362 7.05 15.34 -26.41
C LYS A 362 6.12 14.77 -25.33
N SER A 363 5.54 13.59 -25.56
CA SER A 363 4.67 12.93 -24.58
C SER A 363 5.47 12.47 -23.35
N ILE A 364 6.63 11.84 -23.56
CA ILE A 364 7.50 11.38 -22.47
C ILE A 364 7.99 12.57 -21.64
N GLN A 365 8.41 13.66 -22.30
CA GLN A 365 8.80 14.90 -21.63
C GLN A 365 7.67 15.45 -20.76
N ALA A 366 6.44 15.54 -21.30
CA ALA A 366 5.29 16.01 -20.53
C ALA A 366 4.98 15.11 -19.31
N TYR A 367 5.15 13.79 -19.44
CA TYR A 367 4.95 12.86 -18.32
C TYR A 367 6.05 12.99 -17.27
N TYR A 368 7.30 13.16 -17.69
CA TYR A 368 8.43 13.47 -16.81
C TYR A 368 8.20 14.76 -16.04
N GLU A 369 7.85 15.86 -16.72
CA GLU A 369 7.56 17.14 -16.09
C GLU A 369 6.38 17.04 -15.09
N SER A 370 5.34 16.26 -15.45
CA SER A 370 4.25 15.96 -14.53
C SER A 370 4.73 15.19 -13.28
N ALA A 371 5.65 14.24 -13.42
CA ALA A 371 6.20 13.50 -12.28
C ALA A 371 7.10 14.40 -11.41
N VAL A 372 7.95 15.21 -12.03
CA VAL A 372 8.77 16.22 -11.34
C VAL A 372 7.90 17.18 -10.52
N GLY A 373 6.79 17.66 -11.10
CA GLY A 373 5.87 18.54 -10.40
C GLY A 373 5.17 17.90 -9.20
N GLN A 374 4.98 16.58 -9.19
CA GLN A 374 4.32 15.84 -8.11
C GLN A 374 5.31 15.36 -7.03
N ILE A 375 6.51 14.96 -7.45
CA ILE A 375 7.57 14.48 -6.57
C ILE A 375 8.31 15.66 -5.91
N GLY A 376 8.48 16.76 -6.62
CA GLY A 376 9.31 17.89 -6.23
C GLY A 376 8.90 18.55 -4.91
N THR A 377 9.84 19.31 -4.34
CA THR A 377 9.63 20.06 -3.10
C THR A 377 8.86 21.34 -3.44
N GLY A 378 7.83 21.68 -2.68
CA GLY A 378 6.95 22.85 -2.91
C GLY A 378 7.62 24.24 -2.87
N LYS A 379 8.95 24.32 -2.96
CA LYS A 379 9.74 25.58 -3.01
C LYS A 379 9.74 26.29 -4.38
N ARG A 380 8.96 25.81 -5.36
CA ARG A 380 8.81 26.51 -6.65
C ARG A 380 7.75 27.59 -6.50
N MET A 381 8.16 28.86 -6.49
CA MET A 381 7.22 29.99 -6.63
C MET A 381 6.48 29.85 -7.98
N GLY A 382 5.17 29.60 -7.94
CA GLY A 382 4.28 29.50 -9.11
C GLY A 382 3.16 28.47 -8.95
N ASP A 383 2.19 28.46 -9.89
CA ASP A 383 0.95 27.67 -9.88
C ASP A 383 1.10 26.14 -9.66
N ASN A 384 2.33 25.61 -9.72
CA ASN A 384 2.63 24.21 -9.44
C ASN A 384 2.58 23.84 -7.93
N VAL A 385 2.46 24.81 -7.02
CA VAL A 385 2.28 24.55 -5.56
C VAL A 385 0.97 23.81 -5.26
N LEU A 386 -0.08 24.00 -6.09
CA LEU A 386 -1.38 23.36 -5.88
C LEU A 386 -1.33 21.83 -6.04
N LYS A 387 -0.53 21.33 -7.00
CA LYS A 387 -0.50 19.89 -7.34
C LYS A 387 0.22 19.02 -6.31
N ILE A 388 1.28 19.54 -5.67
CA ILE A 388 2.01 18.82 -4.60
C ILE A 388 1.10 18.61 -3.39
N ARG A 389 0.27 19.61 -3.08
CA ARG A 389 -0.69 19.55 -1.98
C ARG A 389 -1.77 18.50 -2.22
N ASP A 390 -2.08 18.12 -3.46
CA ASP A 390 -3.10 17.10 -3.73
C ASP A 390 -2.65 15.71 -3.25
N ILE A 391 -1.37 15.37 -3.44
CA ILE A 391 -0.79 14.13 -2.91
C ILE A 391 -0.78 14.16 -1.39
N ASP A 392 -0.31 15.27 -0.81
CA ASP A 392 -0.20 15.39 0.65
C ASP A 392 -1.59 15.33 1.27
N ARG A 393 -2.56 16.10 0.78
CA ARG A 393 -3.97 16.02 1.20
C ARG A 393 -4.57 14.64 0.99
N GLN A 394 -4.18 13.93 -0.07
CA GLN A 394 -4.67 12.56 -0.27
C GLN A 394 -4.12 11.59 0.77
N VAL A 395 -2.87 11.76 1.20
CA VAL A 395 -2.24 10.91 2.20
C VAL A 395 -2.65 11.31 3.62
N THR A 396 -2.54 12.59 3.96
CA THR A 396 -2.76 13.14 5.30
C THR A 396 -4.21 13.43 5.61
N LYS A 397 -5.06 13.55 4.58
CA LYS A 397 -6.44 14.03 4.67
C LYS A 397 -6.57 15.43 5.31
N SER A 398 -5.49 16.21 5.28
CA SER A 398 -5.43 17.56 5.85
C SER A 398 -4.46 18.44 5.03
N GLU A 399 -4.25 19.68 5.47
CA GLU A 399 -3.24 20.57 4.88
C GLU A 399 -1.80 20.26 5.34
N ILE A 400 -1.61 19.18 6.11
CA ILE A 400 -0.29 18.76 6.58
C ILE A 400 0.53 18.32 5.37
N VAL A 401 1.74 18.88 5.26
CA VAL A 401 2.73 18.53 4.24
C VAL A 401 3.50 17.30 4.70
N LEU A 402 3.59 16.29 3.83
CA LEU A 402 4.34 15.07 4.11
C LEU A 402 5.85 15.33 4.02
N GLY A 403 6.61 14.77 4.95
CA GLY A 403 8.06 14.97 5.08
C GLY A 403 8.46 16.15 5.98
N LEU A 404 7.50 16.88 6.56
CA LEU A 404 7.77 17.95 7.53
C LEU A 404 7.10 17.62 8.87
N VAL A 405 7.81 17.83 9.98
CA VAL A 405 7.21 17.73 11.31
C VAL A 405 6.35 18.97 11.53
N GLU A 406 5.13 18.78 12.03
CA GLU A 406 4.33 19.87 12.56
C GLU A 406 5.18 20.57 13.62
N ARG A 407 5.62 21.81 13.34
CA ARG A 407 6.08 22.68 14.42
C ARG A 407 4.89 22.77 15.37
N GLU A 408 5.10 22.39 16.63
CA GLU A 408 4.10 22.64 17.68
C GLU A 408 3.65 24.10 17.52
N ILE A 409 2.43 24.29 17.03
CA ILE A 409 1.81 25.60 17.06
C ILE A 409 1.60 25.82 18.56
N PRO A 410 2.26 26.81 19.18
CA PRO A 410 1.97 27.11 20.57
C PRO A 410 0.48 27.49 20.61
N LEU A 411 -0.29 26.73 21.38
CA LEU A 411 -1.69 27.02 21.67
C LEU A 411 -1.82 28.39 22.34
#